data_AF-A0A3D2C1Y4-F1
#
_entry.id   AF-A0A3D2C1Y4-F1
#
_cell.length_a   1.000
_cell.length_b   1.000
_cell.length_c   1.000
_cell.angle_alpha   90.00
_cell.angle_beta   90.00
_cell.angle_gamma   90.00
#
_symmetry.space_group_name_H-M   'P 1'
#
loop_
_entity.id
_entity.type
_entity.pdbx_description
1 polymer ?
#
loop_
_entity_poly.entity_id
_entity_poly.type
_entity_poly.pdbx_seq_one_letter_code
_entity_poly.pdbx_strand_id
1 'polypeptide(L)'
;MRLCLFSLVALLACGTAAKPRDTADATDQPLSEAALELVSATRMRMLVDELADDTMGGRVPGSPGHEAALNILLDEMADIGLEPVGLEGEYLYPYPATDVSNFNQIDRDGNITAAQAEVAYDLVGRIPGSDPALADEHILVMAHHDHLGVEVDGRVFNGAFDNATGCVAALELARVLMAHPPARSVLILLTDEEESGLDGARVWLDDPTIPRAQIRYGLSVDP
;
A
#
# COMPACT_ATOMS: atom_id res chain seq x y z
N MET A 1 -33.44 -28.20 55.06
CA MET A 1 -33.39 -28.40 53.60
C MET A 1 -32.54 -27.28 53.02
N ARG A 2 -31.34 -27.62 52.50
CA ARG A 2 -30.40 -26.88 51.60
C ARG A 2 -30.27 -25.36 51.80
N LEU A 3 -29.19 -24.85 52.40
CA LEU A 3 -27.87 -24.55 51.81
C LEU A 3 -27.95 -23.73 50.50
N CYS A 4 -27.50 -22.46 50.53
CA CYS A 4 -26.78 -21.80 49.44
C CYS A 4 -26.15 -20.50 49.94
N LEU A 5 -24.85 -20.56 50.22
CA LEU A 5 -23.95 -19.45 50.50
C LEU A 5 -23.48 -18.91 49.15
N PHE A 6 -23.83 -17.66 48.78
CA PHE A 6 -23.22 -16.99 47.62
C PHE A 6 -22.15 -16.02 48.12
N SER A 7 -20.90 -16.47 48.12
CA SER A 7 -19.74 -15.60 48.24
C SER A 7 -19.43 -15.03 46.85
N LEU A 8 -19.78 -13.76 46.61
CA LEU A 8 -19.34 -13.03 45.42
C LEU A 8 -17.99 -12.38 45.73
N VAL A 9 -16.91 -12.99 45.25
CA VAL A 9 -15.57 -12.38 45.24
C VAL A 9 -15.55 -11.37 44.09
N ALA A 10 -15.51 -10.07 44.42
CA ALA A 10 -15.21 -9.03 43.45
C ALA A 10 -13.70 -9.01 43.21
N LEU A 11 -13.24 -9.53 42.06
CA LEU A 11 -11.89 -9.27 41.59
C LEU A 11 -11.82 -7.82 41.06
N LEU A 12 -11.18 -6.94 41.82
CA LEU A 12 -10.62 -5.70 41.27
C LEU A 12 -9.44 -6.07 40.36
N ALA A 13 -9.67 -6.11 39.05
CA ALA A 13 -8.59 -6.00 38.08
C ALA A 13 -8.25 -4.51 37.95
N CYS A 14 -7.34 -4.04 38.79
CA CYS A 14 -6.73 -2.73 38.61
C CYS A 14 -5.79 -2.83 37.40
N GLY A 15 -6.31 -2.53 36.21
CA GLY A 15 -5.50 -2.42 35.01
C GLY A 15 -4.49 -1.29 35.20
N THR A 16 -3.22 -1.64 35.39
CA THR A 16 -2.14 -0.68 35.27
C THR A 16 -2.08 -0.28 33.81
N ALA A 17 -2.59 0.91 33.47
CA ALA A 17 -2.30 1.53 32.19
C ALA A 17 -0.76 1.58 32.05
N ALA A 18 -0.23 0.85 31.08
CA ALA A 18 1.19 0.89 30.78
C ALA A 18 1.55 2.35 30.47
N LYS A 19 2.51 2.89 31.23
CA LYS A 19 3.02 4.24 31.03
C LYS A 19 3.57 4.32 29.59
N PRO A 20 3.33 5.41 28.83
CA PRO A 20 3.97 5.59 27.53
C PRO A 20 5.47 5.45 27.72
N ARG A 21 6.09 4.52 27.01
CA ARG A 21 7.54 4.37 27.01
C ARG A 21 8.09 5.61 26.30
N ASP A 22 8.94 6.38 26.97
CA ASP A 22 9.68 7.47 26.33
C ASP A 22 10.40 6.89 25.11
N THR A 23 10.06 7.40 23.92
CA THR A 23 10.57 6.97 22.61
C THR A 23 12.05 7.32 22.38
N ALA A 24 12.78 7.69 23.43
CA ALA A 24 14.11 8.30 23.37
C ALA A 24 15.26 7.29 23.28
N ASP A 25 14.98 5.97 23.30
CA ASP A 25 16.02 4.92 23.29
C ASP A 25 16.01 4.06 22.01
N ALA A 26 15.20 4.42 21.01
CA ALA A 26 15.48 3.98 19.64
C ALA A 26 16.70 4.79 19.20
N THR A 27 17.88 4.18 19.24
CA THR A 27 19.08 4.86 18.77
C THR A 27 18.86 5.18 17.29
N ASP A 28 18.87 6.48 16.98
CA ASP A 28 18.83 7.09 15.63
C ASP A 28 20.10 6.72 14.83
N GLN A 29 20.48 5.45 14.84
CA GLN A 29 21.57 4.94 14.03
C GLN A 29 21.07 4.96 12.58
N PRO A 30 21.76 5.68 11.67
CA PRO A 30 21.42 5.63 10.27
C PRO A 30 21.48 4.18 9.78
N LEU A 31 20.72 3.89 8.71
CA LEU A 31 20.84 2.62 8.01
C LEU A 31 22.32 2.34 7.71
N SER A 32 22.74 1.08 7.89
CA SER A 32 24.13 0.71 7.63
C SER A 32 24.45 0.89 6.14
N GLU A 33 25.72 1.14 5.81
CA GLU A 33 26.16 1.24 4.41
C GLU A 33 25.74 0.01 3.60
N ALA A 34 25.80 -1.18 4.21
CA ALA A 34 25.35 -2.43 3.60
C ALA A 34 23.85 -2.42 3.24
N ALA A 35 23.00 -1.77 4.04
CA ALA A 35 21.58 -1.60 3.73
C ALA A 35 21.37 -0.62 2.57
N LEU A 36 22.19 0.44 2.49
CA LEU A 36 22.15 1.40 1.38
C LEU A 36 22.67 0.78 0.07
N GLU A 37 23.67 -0.09 0.13
CA GLU A 37 24.20 -0.84 -1.02
C GLU A 37 23.18 -1.81 -1.61
N LEU A 38 22.14 -2.20 -0.86
CA LEU A 38 21.06 -2.98 -1.43
C LEU A 38 20.33 -2.17 -2.50
N VAL A 39 20.08 -0.87 -2.30
CA VAL A 39 19.30 -0.04 -3.23
C VAL A 39 19.88 -0.07 -4.64
N SER A 40 19.08 -0.49 -5.61
CA SER A 40 19.48 -0.74 -6.99
C SER A 40 18.71 0.15 -7.95
N ALA A 41 19.34 1.28 -8.32
CA ALA A 41 18.80 2.18 -9.34
C ALA A 41 18.56 1.47 -10.69
N THR A 42 19.33 0.42 -11.00
CA THR A 42 19.12 -0.39 -12.21
C THR A 42 17.82 -1.19 -12.14
N ARG A 43 17.56 -1.88 -11.01
CA ARG A 43 16.31 -2.62 -10.81
C ARG A 43 15.12 -1.67 -10.83
N MET A 44 15.22 -0.57 -10.10
CA MET A 44 14.15 0.43 -10.06
C MET A 44 13.83 0.95 -11.46
N ARG A 45 14.84 1.30 -12.27
CA ARG A 45 14.60 1.76 -13.64
C ARG A 45 13.94 0.69 -14.50
N MET A 46 14.37 -0.57 -14.43
CA MET A 46 13.74 -1.65 -15.19
C MET A 46 12.25 -1.80 -14.85
N LEU A 47 11.90 -1.75 -13.57
CA LEU A 47 10.51 -1.89 -13.13
C LEU A 47 9.66 -0.67 -13.50
N VAL A 48 10.23 0.54 -13.41
CA VAL A 48 9.56 1.76 -13.91
C VAL A 48 9.35 1.67 -15.42
N ASP A 49 10.35 1.24 -16.18
CA ASP A 49 10.25 1.09 -17.64
C ASP A 49 9.15 0.08 -18.02
N GLU A 50 9.02 -1.01 -17.26
CA GLU A 50 7.98 -2.03 -17.49
C GLU A 50 6.58 -1.52 -17.15
N LEU A 51 6.40 -0.93 -15.96
CA LEU A 51 5.11 -0.37 -15.55
C LEU A 51 4.67 0.78 -16.45
N ALA A 52 5.62 1.55 -16.99
CA ALA A 52 5.38 2.69 -17.87
C ALA A 52 5.46 2.37 -19.36
N ASP A 53 5.57 1.10 -19.75
CA ASP A 53 5.61 0.74 -21.17
C ASP A 53 4.29 1.11 -21.88
N ASP A 54 4.36 1.47 -23.16
CA ASP A 54 3.17 1.79 -23.97
C ASP A 54 2.15 0.63 -23.97
N THR A 55 2.61 -0.62 -23.82
CA THR A 55 1.75 -1.80 -23.73
C THR A 55 0.88 -1.83 -22.47
N MET A 56 1.24 -1.07 -21.42
CA MET A 56 0.42 -0.89 -20.22
C MET A 56 -0.75 0.07 -20.45
N GLY A 57 -0.81 0.73 -21.61
CA GLY A 57 -1.98 1.51 -22.03
C GLY A 57 -2.41 2.59 -21.04
N GLY A 58 -1.46 3.11 -20.25
CA GLY A 58 -1.68 4.10 -19.20
C GLY A 58 -2.52 3.63 -18.02
N ARG A 59 -2.58 2.32 -17.75
CA ARG A 59 -3.04 1.72 -16.48
C ARG A 59 -4.37 2.26 -15.92
N VAL A 60 -5.33 2.54 -16.79
CA VAL A 60 -6.70 2.88 -16.36
C VAL A 60 -7.28 1.70 -15.58
N PRO A 61 -7.90 1.91 -14.41
CA PRO A 61 -8.51 0.85 -13.63
C PRO A 61 -9.43 -0.03 -14.48
N GLY A 62 -9.28 -1.35 -14.35
CA GLY A 62 -10.02 -2.36 -15.12
C GLY A 62 -9.54 -2.59 -16.57
N SER A 63 -8.55 -1.84 -17.07
CA SER A 63 -7.96 -2.08 -18.39
C SER A 63 -6.99 -3.29 -18.40
N PRO A 64 -6.70 -3.89 -19.56
CA PRO A 64 -5.71 -4.98 -19.65
C PRO A 64 -4.30 -4.59 -19.16
N GLY A 65 -3.89 -3.34 -19.42
CA GLY A 65 -2.58 -2.85 -18.98
C GLY A 65 -2.52 -2.57 -17.48
N HIS A 66 -3.65 -2.16 -16.89
CA HIS A 66 -3.80 -2.10 -15.44
C HIS A 66 -3.73 -3.50 -14.80
N GLU A 67 -4.42 -4.50 -15.35
CA GLU A 67 -4.32 -5.89 -14.86
C GLU A 67 -2.88 -6.43 -14.96
N ALA A 68 -2.19 -6.13 -16.05
CA ALA A 68 -0.77 -6.50 -16.21
C ALA A 68 0.11 -5.81 -15.15
N ALA A 69 -0.08 -4.52 -14.90
CA ALA A 69 0.64 -3.78 -13.87
C ALA A 69 0.37 -4.33 -12.46
N LEU A 70 -0.88 -4.65 -12.13
CA LEU A 70 -1.24 -5.29 -10.86
C LEU A 70 -0.48 -6.61 -10.66
N ASN A 71 -0.40 -7.46 -11.68
CA ASN A 71 0.32 -8.74 -11.59
C ASN A 71 1.81 -8.54 -11.32
N ILE A 72 2.44 -7.56 -12.00
CA ILE A 72 3.85 -7.22 -11.76
C ILE A 72 4.05 -6.79 -10.30
N LEU A 73 3.20 -5.91 -9.78
CA LEU A 73 3.31 -5.41 -8.41
C LEU A 73 3.07 -6.52 -7.38
N LEU A 74 2.08 -7.39 -7.60
CA LEU A 74 1.81 -8.55 -6.74
C LEU A 74 2.98 -9.53 -6.71
N ASP A 75 3.55 -9.85 -7.87
CA ASP A 75 4.72 -10.72 -7.98
C ASP A 75 5.92 -10.10 -7.24
N GLU A 76 6.15 -8.79 -7.41
CA GLU A 76 7.22 -8.08 -6.70
C GLU A 76 7.02 -8.08 -5.17
N MET A 77 5.80 -7.85 -4.68
CA MET A 77 5.47 -7.95 -3.24
C MET A 77 5.70 -9.37 -2.70
N ALA A 78 5.31 -10.39 -3.46
CA ALA A 78 5.51 -11.79 -3.11
C ALA A 78 6.99 -12.19 -3.11
N ASP A 79 7.76 -11.78 -4.11
CA ASP A 79 9.19 -12.06 -4.25
C ASP A 79 10.03 -11.38 -3.17
N ILE A 80 9.63 -10.17 -2.75
CA ILE A 80 10.22 -9.48 -1.59
C ILE A 80 9.91 -10.24 -0.29
N GLY A 81 8.81 -10.99 -0.25
CA GLY A 81 8.37 -11.78 0.90
C GLY A 81 7.57 -10.96 1.92
N LEU A 82 6.82 -9.96 1.45
CA LEU A 82 5.92 -9.20 2.32
C LEU A 82 4.85 -10.11 2.92
N GLU A 83 4.37 -9.78 4.11
CA GLU A 83 3.21 -10.47 4.68
C GLU A 83 1.93 -9.88 4.07
N PRO A 84 1.09 -10.67 3.39
CA PRO A 84 -0.16 -10.18 2.84
C PRO A 84 -1.13 -9.78 3.97
N VAL A 85 -1.59 -8.54 3.94
CA VAL A 85 -2.49 -7.97 4.96
C VAL A 85 -3.64 -7.18 4.32
N GLY A 86 -3.97 -7.48 3.08
CA GLY A 86 -5.21 -7.09 2.43
C GLY A 86 -6.39 -7.89 2.97
N LEU A 87 -7.43 -8.03 2.14
CA LEU A 87 -8.65 -8.73 2.54
C LEU A 87 -8.39 -10.24 2.65
N GLU A 88 -8.94 -10.87 3.70
CA GLU A 88 -8.82 -12.32 3.93
C GLU A 88 -7.38 -12.87 4.01
N GLY A 89 -6.39 -12.01 4.27
CA GLY A 89 -4.98 -12.40 4.35
C GLY A 89 -4.29 -12.54 2.99
N GLU A 90 -4.87 -11.96 1.94
CA GLU A 90 -4.26 -11.78 0.61
C GLU A 90 -3.59 -10.40 0.49
N TYR A 91 -2.88 -10.11 -0.60
CA TYR A 91 -2.38 -8.75 -0.86
C TYR A 91 -3.50 -7.80 -1.28
N LEU A 92 -4.50 -8.32 -1.99
CA LEU A 92 -5.56 -7.53 -2.59
C LEU A 92 -6.54 -7.03 -1.53
N TYR A 93 -6.90 -5.76 -1.63
CA TYR A 93 -8.02 -5.15 -0.94
C TYR A 93 -9.00 -4.63 -2.00
N PRO A 94 -9.99 -5.43 -2.41
CA PRO A 94 -10.96 -5.05 -3.43
C PRO A 94 -12.04 -4.13 -2.85
N TYR A 95 -12.45 -3.13 -3.63
CA TYR A 95 -13.60 -2.28 -3.30
C TYR A 95 -14.39 -1.90 -4.56
N PRO A 96 -15.68 -1.53 -4.42
CA PRO A 96 -16.46 -1.04 -5.56
C PRO A 96 -15.79 0.21 -6.13
N ALA A 97 -15.46 0.16 -7.42
CA ALA A 97 -14.95 1.31 -8.15
C ALA A 97 -15.97 2.45 -8.06
N THR A 98 -15.50 3.65 -7.80
CA THR A 98 -16.37 4.78 -7.46
C THR A 98 -16.83 5.55 -8.69
N ASP A 99 -15.94 6.35 -9.27
CA ASP A 99 -16.16 7.14 -10.47
C ASP A 99 -14.90 7.21 -11.33
N VAL A 100 -14.77 6.22 -12.21
CA VAL A 100 -13.70 6.18 -13.23
C VAL A 100 -13.95 7.15 -14.39
N SER A 101 -14.91 8.07 -14.30
CA SER A 101 -15.20 9.00 -15.40
C SER A 101 -14.06 9.99 -15.68
N ASN A 102 -13.15 10.20 -14.75
CA ASN A 102 -11.91 10.95 -14.99
C ASN A 102 -11.00 10.26 -16.01
N PHE A 103 -11.14 8.95 -16.21
CA PHE A 103 -10.42 8.16 -17.21
C PHE A 103 -11.18 8.04 -18.55
N ASN A 104 -12.27 8.77 -18.72
CA ASN A 104 -13.02 8.79 -19.98
C ASN A 104 -12.11 9.28 -21.11
N GLN A 105 -11.92 8.43 -22.11
CA GLN A 105 -11.17 8.79 -23.31
C GLN A 105 -12.12 9.45 -24.31
N ILE A 106 -11.60 10.33 -25.15
CA ILE A 106 -12.34 10.83 -26.31
C ILE A 106 -11.78 10.07 -27.51
N ASP A 107 -12.62 9.50 -28.37
CA ASP A 107 -12.17 8.84 -29.59
C ASP A 107 -11.90 9.85 -30.70
N ARG A 108 -11.36 9.39 -31.84
CA ARG A 108 -11.01 10.25 -32.98
C ARG A 108 -12.21 10.98 -33.61
N ASP A 109 -13.41 10.48 -33.36
CA ASP A 109 -14.67 11.06 -33.83
C ASP A 109 -15.28 12.02 -32.79
N GLY A 110 -14.61 12.21 -31.65
CA GLY A 110 -15.04 13.09 -30.56
C GLY A 110 -16.01 12.44 -29.57
N ASN A 111 -16.20 11.12 -29.62
CA ASN A 111 -17.09 10.41 -28.69
C ASN A 111 -16.35 10.09 -27.39
N ILE A 112 -17.04 10.24 -26.27
CA ILE A 112 -16.53 9.79 -24.97
C ILE A 112 -16.63 8.26 -24.90
N THR A 113 -15.50 7.59 -24.75
CA THR A 113 -15.38 6.18 -24.39
C THR A 113 -15.21 6.09 -22.88
N ALA A 114 -16.22 5.56 -22.21
CA ALA A 114 -16.20 5.46 -20.77
C ALA A 114 -15.21 4.40 -20.31
N ALA A 115 -14.32 4.76 -19.38
CA ALA A 115 -13.65 3.74 -18.58
C ALA A 115 -14.70 3.02 -17.73
N GLN A 116 -14.54 1.72 -17.57
CA GLN A 116 -15.46 0.90 -16.77
C GLN A 116 -14.62 -0.06 -15.92
N ALA A 117 -14.56 0.22 -14.63
CA ALA A 117 -14.17 -0.75 -13.61
C ALA A 117 -15.40 -0.96 -12.72
N GLU A 118 -15.72 -2.21 -12.39
CA GLU A 118 -16.70 -2.52 -11.33
C GLU A 118 -16.01 -2.65 -9.97
N VAL A 119 -14.74 -3.04 -9.97
CA VAL A 119 -13.91 -3.29 -8.80
C VAL A 119 -12.53 -2.69 -9.04
N ALA A 120 -12.03 -1.97 -8.04
CA ALA A 120 -10.67 -1.45 -7.95
C ALA A 120 -9.89 -2.21 -6.86
N TYR A 121 -8.56 -2.18 -6.92
CA TYR A 121 -7.69 -3.01 -6.09
C TYR A 121 -6.54 -2.24 -5.47
N ASP A 122 -6.64 -1.98 -4.17
CA ASP A 122 -5.47 -1.60 -3.39
C ASP A 122 -4.65 -2.85 -3.08
N LEU A 123 -3.32 -2.70 -3.04
CA LEU A 123 -2.39 -3.75 -2.66
C LEU A 123 -1.76 -3.44 -1.31
N VAL A 124 -1.84 -4.38 -0.36
CA VAL A 124 -1.41 -4.15 1.02
C VAL A 124 -0.48 -5.26 1.49
N GLY A 125 0.77 -4.90 1.76
CA GLY A 125 1.81 -5.79 2.28
C GLY A 125 2.43 -5.24 3.55
N ARG A 126 2.84 -6.13 4.46
CA ARG A 126 3.48 -5.76 5.72
C ARG A 126 4.91 -6.29 5.81
N ILE A 127 5.78 -5.43 6.30
CA ILE A 127 7.12 -5.75 6.78
C ILE A 127 7.02 -5.85 8.31
N PRO A 128 7.28 -7.01 8.92
CA PRO A 128 7.16 -7.17 10.37
C PRO A 128 8.25 -6.40 11.12
N GLY A 129 7.85 -5.69 12.18
CA GLY A 129 8.77 -5.00 13.08
C GLY A 129 9.65 -5.95 13.89
N SER A 130 10.91 -5.57 14.13
CA SER A 130 11.87 -6.36 14.89
C SER A 130 11.76 -6.26 16.41
N ASP A 131 11.10 -5.22 16.94
CA ASP A 131 10.86 -5.06 18.38
C ASP A 131 9.44 -5.53 18.75
N PRO A 132 9.27 -6.60 19.54
CA PRO A 132 7.96 -7.10 19.96
C PRO A 132 7.09 -6.07 20.70
N ALA A 133 7.69 -5.03 21.29
CA ALA A 133 6.94 -3.96 21.95
C ALA A 133 6.41 -2.90 20.97
N LEU A 134 6.94 -2.85 19.74
CA LEU A 134 6.61 -1.86 18.71
C LEU A 134 6.08 -2.47 17.42
N ALA A 135 6.14 -3.80 17.25
CA ALA A 135 5.71 -4.50 16.04
C ALA A 135 4.21 -4.34 15.74
N ASP A 136 3.39 -4.06 16.75
CA ASP A 136 1.97 -3.74 16.56
C ASP A 136 1.73 -2.27 16.13
N GLU A 137 2.77 -1.43 16.11
CA GLU A 137 2.71 -0.07 15.55
C GLU A 137 3.21 -0.08 14.10
N HIS A 138 2.51 0.66 13.25
CA HIS A 138 2.73 0.64 11.80
C HIS A 138 3.09 2.04 11.28
N ILE A 139 4.09 2.09 10.41
CA ILE A 139 4.33 3.21 9.51
C ILE A 139 3.72 2.86 8.16
N LEU A 140 2.86 3.72 7.62
CA LEU A 140 2.29 3.55 6.30
C LEU A 140 3.17 4.24 5.25
N VAL A 141 3.57 3.51 4.22
CA VAL A 141 4.19 4.04 3.01
C VAL A 141 3.22 3.76 1.87
N MET A 142 2.77 4.81 1.18
CA MET A 142 1.83 4.69 0.07
C MET A 142 2.36 5.28 -1.23
N ALA A 143 1.86 4.77 -2.34
CA ALA A 143 1.95 5.30 -3.70
C ALA A 143 0.74 4.79 -4.48
N HIS A 144 0.41 5.38 -5.63
CA HIS A 144 -0.69 4.87 -6.47
C HIS A 144 -0.17 4.21 -7.75
N HIS A 145 -0.91 3.22 -8.24
CA HIS A 145 -0.50 2.41 -9.40
C HIS A 145 -1.35 2.66 -10.66
N ASP A 146 -2.55 3.22 -10.50
CA ASP A 146 -3.42 3.64 -11.60
C ASP A 146 -2.83 4.82 -12.39
N HIS A 147 -3.33 5.03 -13.61
CA HIS A 147 -3.02 6.24 -14.37
C HIS A 147 -4.07 6.55 -15.46
N LEU A 148 -3.84 7.65 -16.21
CA LEU A 148 -4.81 8.35 -17.04
C LEU A 148 -5.18 7.68 -18.37
N GLY A 149 -4.48 6.64 -18.81
CA GLY A 149 -4.80 5.92 -20.04
C GLY A 149 -4.23 6.51 -21.32
N VAL A 150 -5.07 6.61 -22.36
CA VAL A 150 -4.64 6.98 -23.72
C VAL A 150 -5.48 8.16 -24.25
N GLU A 151 -4.82 9.16 -24.82
CA GLU A 151 -5.48 10.30 -25.49
C GLU A 151 -6.11 9.90 -26.82
N VAL A 152 -7.00 10.76 -27.32
CA VAL A 152 -7.69 10.66 -28.63
C VAL A 152 -6.75 10.37 -29.79
N ASP A 153 -5.59 11.02 -29.79
CA ASP A 153 -4.63 10.95 -30.88
C ASP A 153 -3.75 9.69 -30.79
N GLY A 154 -3.89 8.90 -29.73
CA GLY A 154 -3.17 7.67 -29.45
C GLY A 154 -1.96 7.86 -28.53
N ARG A 155 -1.73 9.06 -27.98
CA ARG A 155 -0.68 9.27 -26.97
C ARG A 155 -1.02 8.52 -25.68
N VAL A 156 -0.08 7.73 -25.18
CA VAL A 156 -0.22 7.04 -23.90
C VAL A 156 0.25 7.96 -22.77
N PHE A 157 -0.53 8.05 -21.70
CA PHE A 157 -0.06 8.56 -20.42
C PHE A 157 0.65 7.42 -19.70
N ASN A 158 1.96 7.32 -19.90
CA ASN A 158 2.75 6.19 -19.40
C ASN A 158 2.94 6.20 -17.89
N GLY A 159 2.87 7.35 -17.24
CA GLY A 159 2.95 7.45 -15.78
C GLY A 159 4.24 6.93 -15.17
N ALA A 160 5.36 7.18 -15.83
CA ALA A 160 6.68 6.81 -15.31
C ALA A 160 6.99 7.57 -14.01
N PHE A 161 6.79 8.89 -14.03
CA PHE A 161 6.94 9.74 -12.84
C PHE A 161 5.72 9.65 -11.93
N ASP A 162 4.53 9.60 -12.54
CA ASP A 162 3.22 9.66 -11.90
C ASP A 162 2.42 8.37 -12.23
N ASN A 163 2.48 7.32 -11.41
CA ASN A 163 3.31 7.18 -10.23
C ASN A 163 4.03 5.82 -10.15
N ALA A 164 4.51 5.33 -11.31
CA ALA A 164 5.35 4.14 -11.34
C ALA A 164 6.62 4.33 -10.49
N THR A 165 7.23 5.52 -10.48
CA THR A 165 8.40 5.77 -9.62
C THR A 165 8.09 5.67 -8.13
N GLY A 166 6.92 6.09 -7.66
CA GLY A 166 6.53 5.97 -6.25
C GLY A 166 6.27 4.53 -5.85
N CYS A 167 5.53 3.77 -6.67
CA CYS A 167 5.33 2.33 -6.46
C CYS A 167 6.67 1.60 -6.34
N VAL A 168 7.58 1.84 -7.29
CA VAL A 168 8.89 1.19 -7.32
C VAL A 168 9.79 1.65 -6.17
N ALA A 169 9.72 2.92 -5.75
CA ALA A 169 10.44 3.39 -4.58
C ALA A 169 9.93 2.74 -3.29
N ALA A 170 8.61 2.55 -3.15
CA ALA A 170 8.01 1.86 -2.02
C ALA A 170 8.43 0.39 -1.97
N LEU A 171 8.42 -0.33 -3.10
CA LEU A 171 8.87 -1.72 -3.20
C LEU A 171 10.38 -1.86 -2.94
N GLU A 172 11.21 -0.96 -3.45
CA GLU A 172 12.64 -1.02 -3.22
C GLU A 172 13.00 -0.71 -1.76
N LEU A 173 12.31 0.25 -1.13
CA LEU A 173 12.38 0.47 0.31
C LEU A 173 11.98 -0.81 1.05
N ALA A 174 10.90 -1.46 0.63
CA ALA A 174 10.43 -2.69 1.26
C ALA A 174 11.48 -3.80 1.22
N ARG A 175 12.16 -3.97 0.08
CA ARG A 175 13.25 -4.94 -0.07
C ARG A 175 14.43 -4.68 0.88
N VAL A 176 14.81 -3.41 1.06
CA VAL A 176 15.85 -3.04 2.03
C VAL A 176 15.41 -3.33 3.46
N LEU A 177 14.17 -2.96 3.81
CA LEU A 177 13.64 -3.14 5.15
C LEU A 177 13.34 -4.62 5.49
N MET A 178 13.01 -5.47 4.52
CA MET A 178 12.92 -6.91 4.75
C MET A 178 14.27 -7.52 5.13
N ALA A 179 15.37 -7.03 4.54
CA ALA A 179 16.72 -7.45 4.91
C ALA A 179 17.21 -6.82 6.24
N HIS A 180 16.67 -5.65 6.59
CA HIS A 180 17.00 -4.90 7.80
C HIS A 180 15.74 -4.39 8.53
N PRO A 181 14.98 -5.28 9.19
CA PRO A 181 13.66 -4.92 9.72
C PRO A 181 13.71 -3.80 10.76
N PRO A 182 12.95 -2.71 10.58
CA PRO A 182 12.87 -1.63 11.55
C PRO A 182 12.15 -2.10 12.83
N ALA A 183 12.23 -1.33 13.91
CA ALA A 183 11.61 -1.73 15.18
C ALA A 183 10.06 -1.81 15.09
N ARG A 184 9.45 -0.88 14.34
CA ARG A 184 8.01 -0.88 14.01
C ARG A 184 7.75 -1.67 12.75
N SER A 185 6.54 -2.16 12.59
CA SER A 185 6.10 -2.72 11.30
C SER A 185 5.92 -1.59 10.27
N VAL A 186 6.07 -1.93 9.00
CA VAL A 186 5.81 -1.01 7.88
C VAL A 186 4.75 -1.62 6.98
N LEU A 187 3.76 -0.81 6.61
CA LEU A 187 2.75 -1.16 5.62
C LEU A 187 3.13 -0.51 4.30
N ILE A 188 3.19 -1.31 3.25
CA ILE A 188 3.25 -0.86 1.86
C ILE A 188 1.82 -0.93 1.34
N LEU A 189 1.27 0.22 0.96
CA LEU A 189 -0.06 0.37 0.37
C LEU A 189 0.08 0.95 -1.02
N LEU A 190 -0.16 0.15 -2.06
CA LEU A 190 -0.22 0.64 -3.43
C LEU A 190 -1.69 0.84 -3.79
N THR A 191 -2.12 2.09 -3.92
CA THR A 191 -3.54 2.43 -4.08
C THR A 191 -3.95 2.46 -5.55
N ASP A 192 -5.19 2.09 -5.79
CA ASP A 192 -5.88 2.29 -7.06
C ASP A 192 -6.76 3.58 -6.98
N GLU A 193 -7.28 4.02 -8.11
CA GLU A 193 -8.17 5.20 -8.24
C GLU A 193 -7.65 6.51 -7.58
N GLU A 194 -6.33 6.78 -7.56
CA GLU A 194 -5.82 8.08 -7.09
C GLU A 194 -6.28 9.20 -8.03
N GLU A 195 -6.17 8.96 -9.34
CA GLU A 195 -6.45 9.93 -10.40
C GLU A 195 -7.96 10.22 -10.52
N SER A 196 -8.78 9.41 -9.84
CA SER A 196 -10.23 9.62 -9.69
C SER A 196 -10.62 10.42 -8.45
N GLY A 197 -9.66 10.81 -7.60
CA GLY A 197 -9.90 11.64 -6.43
C GLY A 197 -9.44 11.02 -5.11
N LEU A 198 -8.31 10.30 -5.12
CA LEU A 198 -7.70 9.62 -3.96
C LEU A 198 -8.56 8.47 -3.42
N ASP A 199 -9.34 7.81 -4.27
CA ASP A 199 -10.43 6.95 -3.81
C ASP A 199 -9.92 5.67 -3.13
N GLY A 200 -8.87 5.02 -3.63
CA GLY A 200 -8.27 3.87 -2.94
C GLY A 200 -7.77 4.22 -1.54
N ALA A 201 -6.93 5.26 -1.45
CA ALA A 201 -6.43 5.75 -0.17
C ALA A 201 -7.57 6.11 0.80
N ARG A 202 -8.63 6.76 0.32
CA ARG A 202 -9.79 7.14 1.14
C ARG A 202 -10.53 5.89 1.64
N VAL A 203 -10.86 4.95 0.76
CA VAL A 203 -11.61 3.74 1.08
C VAL A 203 -10.83 2.90 2.09
N TRP A 204 -9.53 2.66 1.86
CA TRP A 204 -8.72 1.88 2.79
C TRP A 204 -8.53 2.57 4.14
N LEU A 205 -8.34 3.90 4.18
CA LEU A 205 -8.20 4.63 5.46
C LEU A 205 -9.49 4.72 6.27
N ASP A 206 -10.65 4.59 5.62
CA ASP A 206 -11.95 4.54 6.27
C ASP A 206 -12.23 3.17 6.91
N ASP A 207 -11.80 2.06 6.28
CA ASP A 207 -11.92 0.70 6.81
C ASP A 207 -10.64 -0.13 6.61
N PRO A 208 -9.55 0.21 7.33
CA PRO A 208 -8.25 -0.42 7.12
C PRO A 208 -8.24 -1.85 7.66
N THR A 209 -7.52 -2.73 6.98
CA THR A 209 -7.32 -4.13 7.37
C THR A 209 -6.50 -4.29 8.67
N ILE A 210 -5.85 -3.23 9.11
CA ILE A 210 -5.16 -3.10 10.40
C ILE A 210 -5.86 -2.00 11.21
N PRO A 211 -6.05 -2.16 12.54
CA PRO A 211 -6.67 -1.14 13.37
C PRO A 211 -6.05 0.25 13.17
N ARG A 212 -6.86 1.24 12.77
CA ARG A 212 -6.39 2.63 12.50
C ARG A 212 -5.55 3.24 13.63
N ALA A 213 -5.84 2.90 14.89
CA ALA A 213 -5.10 3.38 16.06
C ALA A 213 -3.64 2.86 16.14
N GLN A 214 -3.30 1.82 15.39
CA GLN A 214 -1.96 1.24 15.27
C GLN A 214 -1.12 1.92 14.18
N ILE A 215 -1.74 2.65 13.26
CA ILE A 215 -1.03 3.43 12.24
C ILE A 215 -0.57 4.74 12.88
N ARG A 216 0.75 4.94 12.99
CA ARG A 216 1.34 6.08 13.71
C ARG A 216 1.69 7.25 12.81
N TYR A 217 2.16 6.94 11.61
CA TYR A 217 2.60 7.92 10.62
C TYR A 217 2.30 7.38 9.23
N GLY A 218 2.10 8.30 8.27
CA GLY A 218 1.93 7.99 6.86
C GLY A 218 2.88 8.83 6.01
N LEU A 219 3.49 8.20 5.02
CA LEU A 219 4.31 8.82 3.98
C LEU A 219 3.70 8.47 2.63
N SER A 220 3.38 9.48 1.82
CA SER A 220 3.08 9.28 0.41
C SER A 220 4.35 9.50 -0.41
N VAL A 221 4.58 8.62 -1.38
CA VAL A 221 5.65 8.71 -2.36
C VAL A 221 4.99 8.96 -3.70
N ASP A 222 4.79 10.24 -4.00
CA ASP A 222 4.02 10.69 -5.15
C ASP A 222 4.53 12.08 -5.59
N PRO A 223 5.28 12.16 -6.70
CA PRO A 223 6.16 13.29 -6.99
C PRO A 223 5.59 14.40 -7.89
#